data_AF-A0A060BVV6-F1
#
_entry.id   AF-A0A060BVV6-F1
#
_cell.length_a   1.000
_cell.length_b   1.000
_cell.length_c   1.000
_cell.angle_alpha   90.00
_cell.angle_beta   90.00
_cell.angle_gamma   90.00
#
_symmetry.space_group_name_H-M   'P 1'
#
loop_
_entity.id
_entity.type
_entity.pdbx_description
1 polymer ?
#
loop_
_entity_poly.entity_id
_entity_poly.type
_entity_poly.pdbx_seq_one_letter_code
_entity_poly.pdbx_strand_id
1 'polypeptide(L)'
;MLSSVEGPSGHFACSNDDINRLHDAIVWGGRSNFVDIPTDCPQRDERQGWTGDLAVFARTACYSFDMSRFLGKWLRDLSSEQGRGGGIPMVVPRGGDT
;
A
#
# COMPACT_ATOMS: atom_id res chain seq x y z
N MET A 1 -8.09 5.43 -13.98
CA MET A 1 -8.03 5.22 -12.52
C MET A 1 -6.92 6.09 -11.96
N LEU A 2 -7.18 6.84 -10.90
CA LEU A 2 -6.18 7.67 -10.22
C LEU A 2 -5.36 6.79 -9.25
N SER A 3 -4.04 6.95 -9.22
CA SER A 3 -3.10 6.26 -8.32
C SER A 3 -1.86 7.12 -8.15
N SER A 4 -1.24 7.08 -6.97
CA SER A 4 0.01 7.76 -6.65
C SER A 4 1.25 6.99 -7.13
N VAL A 5 1.10 5.69 -7.42
CA VAL A 5 2.13 4.91 -8.11
C VAL A 5 1.89 4.93 -9.62
N GLU A 6 2.98 4.92 -10.39
CA GLU A 6 2.95 4.87 -11.85
C GLU A 6 2.54 3.48 -12.37
N GLY A 7 2.79 3.21 -13.65
CA GLY A 7 2.58 1.86 -14.22
C GLY A 7 3.41 0.79 -13.50
N PRO A 8 3.05 -0.50 -13.66
CA PRO A 8 3.84 -1.59 -13.09
C PRO A 8 5.28 -1.55 -13.58
N SER A 9 6.24 -1.68 -12.67
CA SER A 9 7.66 -1.85 -12.96
C SER A 9 8.09 -3.32 -12.95
N GLY A 10 7.33 -4.16 -12.25
CA GLY A 10 7.49 -5.62 -12.25
C GLY A 10 6.48 -6.30 -13.17
N HIS A 11 6.94 -7.33 -13.87
CA HIS A 11 6.12 -8.13 -14.77
C HIS A 11 6.27 -9.60 -14.49
N PHE A 12 5.15 -10.33 -14.58
CA PHE A 12 5.09 -11.77 -14.42
C PHE A 12 4.20 -12.35 -15.52
N ALA A 13 4.60 -13.51 -16.05
CA ALA A 13 3.79 -14.33 -16.94
C ALA A 13 4.20 -15.79 -16.80
N CYS A 14 3.25 -16.70 -16.92
CA CYS A 14 3.48 -18.14 -16.98
C CYS A 14 2.49 -18.85 -17.92
N SER A 15 2.63 -20.17 -18.06
CA SER A 15 1.77 -20.98 -18.93
C SER A 15 0.35 -21.24 -18.39
N ASN A 16 0.07 -20.82 -17.15
CA ASN A 16 -1.24 -20.98 -16.54
C ASN A 16 -1.99 -19.64 -16.48
N ASP A 17 -3.06 -19.54 -17.27
CA ASP A 17 -3.84 -18.31 -17.40
C ASP A 17 -4.49 -17.83 -16.10
N ASP A 18 -4.85 -18.75 -15.19
CA ASP A 18 -5.46 -18.35 -13.91
C ASP A 18 -4.42 -17.71 -12.97
N ILE A 19 -3.16 -18.13 -13.04
CA ILE A 19 -2.07 -17.49 -12.28
C ILE A 19 -1.75 -16.12 -12.88
N ASN A 20 -1.78 -15.98 -14.21
CA ASN A 20 -1.62 -14.68 -14.87
C ASN A 20 -2.73 -13.71 -14.43
N ARG A 21 -3.99 -14.16 -14.42
CA ARG A 21 -5.13 -13.37 -13.93
C ARG A 21 -5.02 -13.00 -12.45
N LEU A 22 -4.53 -13.92 -11.61
CA LEU A 22 -4.27 -13.62 -10.20
C LEU A 22 -3.23 -12.51 -10.06
N HIS A 23 -2.14 -12.57 -10.82
CA HIS A 23 -1.13 -11.52 -10.81
C HIS A 23 -1.71 -10.17 -11.25
N ASP A 24 -2.51 -10.15 -12.32
CA ASP A 24 -3.19 -8.93 -12.78
C ASP A 24 -4.11 -8.35 -11.71
N ALA A 25 -4.86 -9.20 -10.99
CA ALA A 25 -5.70 -8.79 -9.88
C ALA A 25 -4.89 -8.20 -8.71
N ILE A 26 -3.72 -8.78 -8.39
CA ILE A 26 -2.81 -8.25 -7.36
C ILE A 26 -2.31 -6.86 -7.76
N VAL A 27 -1.89 -6.67 -9.01
CA VAL A 27 -1.44 -5.38 -9.53
C VAL A 27 -2.58 -4.35 -9.46
N TRP A 28 -3.78 -4.70 -9.92
CA TRP A 28 -4.94 -3.80 -9.82
C TRP A 28 -5.32 -3.48 -8.38
N GLY A 29 -5.28 -4.47 -7.47
CA GLY A 29 -5.56 -4.28 -6.05
C GLY A 29 -4.58 -3.30 -5.40
N GLY A 30 -3.28 -3.43 -5.69
CA GLY A 30 -2.25 -2.50 -5.23
C GLY A 30 -2.51 -1.07 -5.73
N ARG A 31 -2.72 -0.89 -7.04
CA ARG A 31 -3.02 0.43 -7.64
C ARG A 31 -4.26 1.08 -7.04
N SER A 32 -5.25 0.28 -6.69
CA SER A 32 -6.52 0.78 -6.13
C SER A 32 -6.35 1.37 -4.73
N ASN A 33 -5.35 0.91 -3.98
CA ASN A 33 -5.10 1.29 -2.59
C ASN A 33 -3.93 2.27 -2.40
N PHE A 34 -3.23 2.65 -3.47
CA PHE A 34 -2.09 3.57 -3.38
C PHE A 34 -2.48 4.96 -3.84
N VAL A 35 -3.26 5.66 -3.02
CA VAL A 35 -3.71 7.05 -3.26
C VAL A 35 -3.35 7.89 -2.04
N ASP A 36 -2.23 8.62 -2.13
CA ASP A 36 -1.54 9.38 -1.06
C ASP A 36 -1.02 8.55 0.13
N ILE A 37 -1.78 7.55 0.58
CA ILE A 37 -1.46 6.61 1.65
C ILE A 37 -1.82 5.17 1.21
N PRO A 38 -1.22 4.12 1.81
CA PRO A 38 -1.49 2.72 1.50
C PRO A 38 -2.75 2.25 2.23
N THR A 39 -3.92 2.44 1.62
CA THR A 39 -5.20 2.14 2.26
C THR A 39 -5.46 0.63 2.38
N ASP A 40 -6.26 0.24 3.36
CA ASP A 40 -6.82 -1.13 3.48
C ASP A 40 -7.80 -1.44 2.34
N CYS A 41 -8.64 -0.45 2.00
CA CYS A 41 -9.66 -0.59 0.98
C CYS A 41 -10.00 0.74 0.32
N PRO A 42 -10.41 0.75 -0.97
CA PRO A 42 -10.78 1.99 -1.66
C PRO A 42 -12.28 2.34 -1.58
N GLN A 43 -13.16 1.41 -1.20
CA GLN A 43 -14.61 1.53 -1.44
C GLN A 43 -15.41 2.07 -0.25
N ARG A 44 -15.21 1.50 0.95
CA ARG A 44 -16.05 1.85 2.13
C ARG A 44 -15.55 3.11 2.82
N ASP A 45 -16.28 3.54 3.83
CA ASP A 45 -15.98 4.63 4.76
C ASP A 45 -14.83 4.29 5.72
N GLU A 46 -13.71 3.82 5.17
CA GLU A 46 -12.50 3.53 5.94
C GLU A 46 -11.29 4.16 5.23
N ARG A 47 -10.72 3.49 4.22
CA ARG A 47 -9.64 4.03 3.39
C ARG A 47 -8.47 4.52 4.25
N GLN A 48 -8.14 3.71 5.24
CA GLN A 48 -7.18 4.04 6.30
C GLN A 48 -5.84 3.37 6.01
N GLY A 49 -4.75 4.07 6.34
CA GLY A 49 -3.38 3.56 6.16
C GLY A 49 -3.00 2.52 7.21
N TRP A 50 -3.65 1.36 7.19
CA TRP A 50 -3.41 0.27 8.13
C TRP A 50 -1.97 -0.25 8.03
N THR A 51 -1.23 -0.15 9.13
CA THR A 51 0.20 -0.47 9.15
C THR A 51 0.47 -1.96 8.97
N GLY A 52 -0.42 -2.82 9.47
CA GLY A 52 -0.36 -4.27 9.30
C GLY A 52 -0.53 -4.71 7.84
N ASP A 53 -1.53 -4.17 7.15
CA ASP A 53 -1.85 -4.50 5.77
C ASP A 53 -0.67 -4.20 4.85
N LEU A 54 -0.10 -3.00 4.97
CA LEU A 54 1.08 -2.65 4.20
C LEU A 54 2.29 -3.50 4.62
N ALA A 55 2.50 -3.79 5.90
CA ALA A 55 3.64 -4.60 6.34
C ALA A 55 3.66 -5.99 5.68
N VAL A 56 2.50 -6.62 5.52
CA VAL A 56 2.40 -7.92 4.84
C VAL A 56 2.56 -7.76 3.32
N PHE A 57 2.02 -6.71 2.73
CA PHE A 57 1.99 -6.52 1.27
C PHE A 57 3.25 -5.84 0.68
N ALA A 58 4.06 -5.16 1.50
CA ALA A 58 5.15 -4.29 1.05
C ALA A 58 6.11 -4.95 0.07
N ARG A 59 6.46 -6.23 0.29
CA ARG A 59 7.34 -6.97 -0.62
C ARG A 59 6.74 -7.15 -2.01
N THR A 60 5.45 -7.48 -2.09
CA THR A 60 4.74 -7.61 -3.35
C THR A 60 4.59 -6.26 -4.03
N ALA A 61 4.26 -5.20 -3.27
CA ALA A 61 4.19 -3.85 -3.79
C ALA A 61 5.52 -3.40 -4.42
N CYS A 62 6.64 -3.60 -3.73
CA CYS A 62 7.98 -3.25 -4.23
C CYS A 62 8.45 -4.11 -5.41
N TYR A 63 7.88 -5.31 -5.60
CA TYR A 63 8.11 -6.09 -6.81
C TYR A 63 7.33 -5.48 -7.99
N SER A 64 6.06 -5.16 -7.77
CA SER A 64 5.15 -4.72 -8.84
C SER A 64 5.32 -3.26 -9.25
N PHE A 65 5.75 -2.36 -8.35
CA PHE A 65 5.81 -0.91 -8.59
C PHE A 65 7.11 -0.29 -8.05
N ASP A 66 7.49 0.86 -8.59
CA ASP A 66 8.45 1.75 -7.93
C ASP A 66 7.76 2.41 -6.73
N MET A 67 8.00 1.84 -5.55
CA MET A 67 7.43 2.30 -4.29
C MET A 67 8.31 3.34 -3.56
N SER A 68 9.47 3.72 -4.12
CA SER A 68 10.49 4.52 -3.43
C SER A 68 9.95 5.85 -2.90
N ARG A 69 9.28 6.62 -3.75
CA ARG A 69 8.69 7.93 -3.37
C ARG A 69 7.47 7.77 -2.48
N PHE A 70 6.61 6.81 -2.79
CA PHE A 70 5.37 6.57 -2.07
C PHE A 70 5.61 6.10 -0.63
N LEU A 71 6.39 5.02 -0.45
CA LEU A 71 6.76 4.54 0.88
C LEU A 71 7.71 5.50 1.58
N GLY A 72 8.60 6.19 0.86
CA GLY A 72 9.46 7.22 1.44
C GLY A 72 8.67 8.39 2.03
N LYS A 73 7.51 8.74 1.46
CA LYS A 73 6.56 9.69 2.07
C LYS A 73 5.85 9.05 3.26
N TRP A 74 5.18 7.92 3.06
CA TRP A 74 4.35 7.32 4.11
C TRP A 74 5.15 6.86 5.36
N LEU A 75 6.39 6.40 5.19
CA LEU A 75 7.26 6.06 6.33
C LEU A 75 7.70 7.30 7.12
N ARG A 76 7.76 8.48 6.50
CA ARG A 76 7.95 9.74 7.24
C ARG A 76 6.71 10.09 8.05
N ASP A 77 5.51 9.89 7.48
CA ASP A 77 4.25 10.06 8.21
C ASP A 77 4.21 9.10 9.42
N LEU A 78 4.56 7.81 9.21
CA LEU A 78 4.61 6.79 10.26
C LEU A 78 5.61 7.14 11.36
N SER A 79 6.82 7.59 10.99
CA SER A 79 7.83 8.00 11.96
C SER A 79 7.39 9.23 12.76
N SER A 80 6.68 10.17 12.13
CA SER A 80 6.16 11.36 12.81
C SER A 80 5.09 11.03 13.86
N GLU A 81 4.40 9.90 13.66
CA GLU A 81 3.34 9.45 14.56
C GLU A 81 3.75 8.35 15.54
N GLN A 82 5.01 7.90 15.49
CA GLN A 82 5.54 6.95 16.45
C GLN A 82 5.45 7.52 17.88
N GLY A 83 4.83 6.78 18.78
CA GLY A 83 4.63 7.20 20.17
C GLY A 83 5.96 7.34 20.92
N ARG A 84 5.98 8.11 22.01
CA ARG A 84 7.19 8.35 22.84
C ARG A 84 7.87 7.08 23.34
N GLY A 85 7.11 5.99 23.52
CA GLY A 85 7.62 4.67 23.90
C GLY A 85 8.09 3.80 22.72
N GLY A 86 8.13 4.33 21.50
CA GLY A 86 8.52 3.62 20.28
C GLY A 86 7.37 2.85 19.60
N GLY A 87 6.15 2.87 20.15
CA GLY A 87 5.00 2.18 19.57
C GLY A 87 4.55 2.79 18.23
N ILE A 88 4.28 1.93 17.24
CA ILE A 88 3.72 2.32 15.94
C ILE A 88 2.19 2.28 16.01
N PRO A 89 1.47 3.31 15.54
CA PRO A 89 0.01 3.28 15.44
C PRO A 89 -0.51 2.15 14.53
N MET A 90 -1.75 1.71 14.77
CA MET A 90 -2.42 0.73 13.89
C MET A 90 -2.73 1.30 12.51
N VAL A 91 -3.04 2.60 12.45
CA VAL A 91 -3.33 3.34 11.23
C VAL A 91 -2.48 4.60 11.21
N VAL A 92 -1.92 4.91 10.03
CA VAL A 92 -1.19 6.15 9.76
C VAL A 92 -1.70 6.78 8.46
N PRO A 93 -2.19 8.03 8.46
CA PRO A 93 -2.27 8.93 9.63
C PRO A 93 -3.34 8.52 10.63
N ARG A 94 -3.15 8.83 11.92
CA ARG A 94 -4.20 8.62 12.93
C ARG A 94 -5.41 9.51 12.65
N GLY A 95 -6.60 8.91 12.59
CA GLY A 95 -7.86 9.65 12.71
C GLY A 95 -7.87 10.40 14.04
N GLY A 96 -8.27 11.67 14.02
CA GLY A 96 -8.06 12.66 15.09
C GLY A 96 -8.84 12.46 16.39
N ASP A 97 -8.80 11.28 16.98
CA ASP A 97 -9.46 10.93 18.24
C ASP A 97 -8.45 10.86 19.41
N THR A 98 -7.58 11.86 19.53
CA THR A 98 -6.85 12.12 20.79
C THR A 98 -7.74 12.78 21.82
#